data_AF-A0A8X6TQR1-F1
#
_entry.id   AF-A0A8X6TQR1-F1
#
_cell.length_a   1.000
_cell.length_b   1.000
_cell.length_c   1.000
_cell.angle_alpha   90.00
_cell.angle_beta   90.00
_cell.angle_gamma   90.00
#
_symmetry.space_group_name_H-M   'P 1'
#
loop_
_entity.id
_entity.type
_entity.pdbx_description
1 polymer ?
#
loop_
_entity_poly.entity_id
_entity_poly.type
_entity_poly.pdbx_seq_one_letter_code
_entity_poly.pdbx_strand_id
1 'polypeptide(L)'
;MAGNNAASILRNFHKLCFSKENYLDHFLAEEELFTPKDLSRILRGVGMNICSIFEKLHDLCFDKSGNRTDYLNSLIKNRPSNKILDVLYEGVRKAPCTFLNDIPFQQQDISIVEESEMEYDDEEEYMGSGSQDKSSKKQKVSLQQSNSSSHKRKVEEIDSSQQKRNLRKRIKGKAQIQSGYSDKKQQEAFLRLSEFISSYYSPNISIESVRQGLYFPSFEERGVKIDGKCTAVTRSLSQALLLQSDKSFLSNLETSAEIYERIAQGKQVSKREKREVFAFSKLLDGFEQHLGSPTNSLPSNLIHTQGYKTFSGLSNYIAGIKGDFTIHLVTSNHVVAIYRTGDNYAYFDSNIAFVSGLKSVNQFMQIVEKAVESAGYEVEEKGFLVEHFDVKTANNLLSSEDKQTLTKEIKTERQLLAEQDKELGLIKVNGQELSRVQLYDFGTKINVEGSVPLLINADMNLSSEKLQDHLNKKEVIMTAREYLDSLKNSKNIEEVVQATKVIPFMGSKRKVEKAEQTRKPLLEQLVKGTINSILAAVSLVNISRSESQLPGKTDDKPKTCLNNLTVDNQLQKSL
;
A
#
# COMPACT_ATOMS: atom_id res chain seq x y z
N MET A 1 -3.96 16.55 16.44
CA MET A 1 -2.83 16.52 15.47
C MET A 1 -3.18 15.65 14.27
N ALA A 2 -3.01 16.13 13.04
CA ALA A 2 -3.44 15.45 11.81
C ALA A 2 -2.48 14.33 11.32
N GLY A 3 -1.26 14.25 11.88
CA GLY A 3 -0.29 13.18 11.60
C GLY A 3 -0.04 12.95 10.10
N ASN A 4 0.09 11.68 9.70
CA ASN A 4 0.33 11.28 8.30
C ASN A 4 -0.86 11.59 7.35
N ASN A 5 -2.03 11.94 7.90
CA ASN A 5 -3.24 12.28 7.13
C ASN A 5 -3.32 13.77 6.78
N ALA A 6 -2.36 14.59 7.22
CA ALA A 6 -2.39 16.05 7.07
C ALA A 6 -2.65 16.51 5.64
N ALA A 7 -2.01 15.90 4.64
CA ALA A 7 -2.20 16.27 3.24
C ALA A 7 -3.61 15.94 2.70
N SER A 8 -4.18 14.81 3.11
CA SER A 8 -5.54 14.39 2.71
C SER A 8 -6.60 15.26 3.39
N ILE A 9 -6.45 15.47 4.71
CA ILE A 9 -7.33 16.33 5.51
C ILE A 9 -7.31 17.76 4.95
N LEU A 10 -6.13 18.30 4.65
CA LEU A 10 -6.01 19.65 4.06
C LEU A 10 -6.68 19.73 2.69
N ARG A 11 -6.53 18.70 1.84
CA ARG A 11 -7.18 18.66 0.52
C ARG A 11 -8.69 18.60 0.63
N ASN A 12 -9.22 17.79 1.54
CA ASN A 12 -10.67 17.66 1.74
C ASN A 12 -11.24 18.94 2.35
N PHE A 13 -10.55 19.51 3.33
CA PHE A 13 -10.94 20.78 3.93
C PHE A 13 -10.90 21.92 2.91
N HIS A 14 -9.87 22.01 2.07
CA HIS A 14 -9.82 22.97 0.97
C HIS A 14 -11.00 22.78 0.01
N LYS A 15 -11.32 21.56 -0.40
CA LYS A 15 -12.48 21.30 -1.26
C LYS A 15 -13.78 21.74 -0.61
N LEU A 16 -13.92 21.55 0.70
CA LEU A 16 -15.10 21.94 1.45
C LEU A 16 -15.24 23.47 1.53
N CYS A 17 -14.16 24.16 1.89
CA CYS A 17 -14.12 25.62 1.96
C CYS A 17 -14.50 26.28 0.63
N PHE A 18 -14.05 25.71 -0.49
CA PHE A 18 -14.28 26.23 -1.84
C PHE A 18 -15.23 25.32 -2.65
N SER A 19 -16.20 24.70 -1.97
CA SER A 19 -17.24 23.86 -2.60
C SER A 19 -18.34 24.74 -3.23
N LYS A 20 -19.21 24.15 -4.05
CA LYS A 20 -20.38 24.88 -4.63
C LYS A 20 -21.36 25.39 -3.57
N GLU A 21 -21.28 24.89 -2.34
CA GLU A 21 -22.11 25.32 -1.22
C GLU A 21 -21.54 26.54 -0.48
N ASN A 22 -20.35 27.03 -0.89
CA ASN A 22 -19.75 28.31 -0.49
C ASN A 22 -19.72 28.57 1.04
N TYR A 23 -19.54 27.54 1.86
CA TYR A 23 -19.55 27.66 3.31
C TYR A 23 -18.58 28.71 3.85
N LEU A 24 -17.37 28.77 3.28
CA LEU A 24 -16.38 29.76 3.69
C LEU A 24 -16.84 31.19 3.36
N ASP A 25 -17.49 31.38 2.22
CA ASP A 25 -17.95 32.72 1.79
C ASP A 25 -19.04 33.25 2.73
N HIS A 26 -19.90 32.39 3.28
CA HIS A 26 -20.92 32.82 4.26
C HIS A 26 -20.27 33.39 5.52
N PHE A 27 -19.20 32.76 6.03
CA PHE A 27 -18.45 33.32 7.15
C PHE A 27 -17.73 34.61 6.76
N LEU A 28 -17.09 34.65 5.59
CA LEU A 28 -16.32 35.81 5.16
C LEU A 28 -17.19 36.99 4.71
N ALA A 29 -18.47 36.78 4.41
CA ALA A 29 -19.42 37.86 4.21
C ALA A 29 -19.74 38.62 5.52
N GLU A 30 -19.46 38.00 6.67
CA GLU A 30 -19.63 38.56 8.01
C GLU A 30 -18.29 39.09 8.57
N GLU A 31 -17.60 39.94 7.81
CA GLU A 31 -16.22 40.39 8.08
C GLU A 31 -16.04 41.06 9.47
N GLU A 32 -17.10 41.66 10.03
CA GLU A 32 -17.07 42.26 11.38
C GLU A 32 -17.06 41.22 12.51
N LEU A 33 -17.39 39.97 12.21
CA LEU A 33 -17.50 38.87 13.17
C LEU A 33 -16.48 37.77 12.91
N PHE A 34 -16.25 37.42 11.65
CA PHE A 34 -15.38 36.30 11.27
C PHE A 34 -14.28 36.74 10.32
N THR A 35 -13.03 36.62 10.76
CA THR A 35 -11.87 36.67 9.87
C THR A 35 -11.30 35.26 9.65
N PRO A 36 -10.46 35.04 8.62
CA PRO A 36 -9.73 33.78 8.46
C PRO A 36 -8.90 33.40 9.69
N LYS A 37 -8.40 34.39 10.45
CA LYS A 37 -7.68 34.18 11.70
C LYS A 37 -8.60 33.63 12.79
N ASP A 38 -9.81 34.14 12.88
CA ASP A 38 -10.80 33.69 13.88
C ASP A 38 -11.31 32.28 13.58
N LEU A 39 -11.60 31.98 12.31
CA LEU A 39 -11.94 30.62 11.89
C LEU A 39 -10.80 29.63 12.17
N SER A 40 -9.56 30.03 11.89
CA SER A 40 -8.38 29.22 12.21
C SER A 40 -8.22 28.98 13.72
N ARG A 41 -8.60 29.96 14.55
CA ARG A 41 -8.62 29.84 16.01
C ARG A 41 -9.70 28.87 16.47
N ILE A 42 -10.94 29.02 15.96
CA ILE A 42 -12.09 28.16 16.30
C ILE A 42 -11.79 26.69 15.96
N LEU A 43 -11.23 26.43 14.79
CA LEU A 43 -10.97 25.08 14.28
C LEU A 43 -9.62 24.50 14.76
N ARG A 44 -8.86 25.23 15.57
CA ARG A 44 -7.55 24.80 16.03
C ARG A 44 -7.66 23.50 16.82
N GLY A 45 -6.85 22.51 16.46
CA GLY A 45 -6.76 21.24 17.17
C GLY A 45 -7.79 20.17 16.75
N VAL A 46 -8.78 20.52 15.92
CA VAL A 46 -9.85 19.60 15.46
C VAL A 46 -9.31 18.39 14.69
N GLY A 47 -8.21 18.54 13.95
CA GLY A 47 -7.49 17.42 13.33
C GLY A 47 -8.29 16.68 12.26
N MET A 48 -8.54 15.38 12.44
CA MET A 48 -9.21 14.52 11.44
C MET A 48 -10.67 14.90 11.19
N ASN A 49 -11.33 15.55 12.15
CA ASN A 49 -12.77 15.86 12.07
C ASN A 49 -13.06 17.23 11.45
N ILE A 50 -12.06 17.90 10.87
CA ILE A 50 -12.17 19.32 10.48
C ILE A 50 -13.28 19.58 9.47
N CYS A 51 -13.54 18.65 8.54
CA CYS A 51 -14.61 18.82 7.55
C CYS A 51 -15.99 18.76 8.21
N SER A 52 -16.27 17.71 8.98
CA SER A 52 -17.56 17.53 9.67
C SER A 52 -17.82 18.64 10.69
N ILE A 53 -16.79 19.07 11.44
CA ILE A 53 -16.95 20.18 12.39
C ILE A 53 -17.18 21.51 11.68
N PHE A 54 -16.53 21.74 10.54
CA PHE A 54 -16.73 22.97 9.77
C PHE A 54 -18.15 23.06 9.18
N GLU A 55 -18.67 21.96 8.63
CA GLU A 55 -20.07 21.85 8.18
C GLU A 55 -21.05 22.16 9.32
N LYS A 56 -20.86 21.54 10.49
CA LYS A 56 -21.76 21.75 11.63
C LYS A 56 -21.65 23.15 12.23
N LEU A 57 -20.45 23.74 12.25
CA LEU A 57 -20.26 25.13 12.64
C LEU A 57 -20.97 26.07 11.67
N HIS A 58 -20.94 25.75 10.37
CA HIS A 58 -21.68 26.46 9.34
C HIS A 58 -23.19 26.38 9.58
N ASP A 59 -23.76 25.18 9.68
CA ASP A 59 -25.20 24.96 9.93
C ASP A 59 -25.69 25.61 11.23
N LEU A 60 -24.81 25.74 12.23
CA LEU A 60 -25.12 26.44 13.48
C LEU A 60 -25.25 27.95 13.27
N CYS A 61 -24.45 28.52 12.38
CA CYS A 61 -24.34 29.97 12.17
C CYS A 61 -25.19 30.48 10.99
N PHE A 62 -25.37 29.66 9.96
CA PHE A 62 -26.00 30.01 8.69
C PHE A 62 -26.93 28.90 8.19
N ASP A 63 -27.94 29.28 7.41
CA ASP A 63 -28.69 28.33 6.59
C ASP A 63 -27.96 28.01 5.28
N LYS A 64 -28.51 27.07 4.49
CA LYS A 64 -27.96 26.68 3.18
C LYS A 64 -27.90 27.82 2.16
N SER A 65 -28.67 28.88 2.35
CA SER A 65 -28.67 30.07 1.48
C SER A 65 -27.70 31.16 1.96
N GLY A 66 -27.04 30.96 3.10
CA GLY A 66 -26.12 31.92 3.72
C GLY A 66 -26.77 32.97 4.61
N ASN A 67 -28.04 32.81 4.95
CA ASN A 67 -28.68 33.70 5.93
C ASN A 67 -28.29 33.28 7.35
N ARG A 68 -28.08 34.25 8.24
CA ARG A 68 -27.79 33.98 9.67
C ARG A 68 -28.93 33.20 10.31
N THR A 69 -28.60 32.20 11.11
CA THR A 69 -29.57 31.48 11.95
C THR A 69 -30.03 32.34 13.13
N ASP A 70 -31.15 31.97 13.74
CA ASP A 70 -31.61 32.58 15.01
C ASP A 70 -30.57 32.44 16.14
N TYR A 71 -29.77 31.37 16.10
CA TYR A 71 -28.69 31.14 17.05
C TYR A 71 -27.61 32.22 16.93
N LEU A 72 -27.08 32.48 15.73
CA LEU A 72 -26.08 33.52 15.52
C LEU A 72 -26.65 34.92 15.81
N ASN A 73 -27.88 35.19 15.39
CA ASN A 73 -28.55 36.46 15.71
C ASN A 73 -28.70 36.69 17.22
N SER A 74 -29.02 35.64 17.98
CA SER A 74 -29.08 35.70 19.45
C SER A 74 -27.70 35.95 20.07
N LEU A 75 -26.64 35.33 19.56
CA LEU A 75 -25.27 35.59 20.03
C LEU A 75 -24.85 37.04 19.79
N ILE A 76 -25.12 37.57 18.59
CA ILE A 76 -24.81 38.97 18.22
C ILE A 76 -25.57 39.96 19.10
N LYS A 77 -26.85 39.70 19.37
CA LYS A 77 -27.68 40.59 20.19
C LYS A 77 -27.23 40.63 21.65
N ASN A 78 -26.71 39.52 22.17
CA ASN A 78 -26.47 39.34 23.60
C ASN A 78 -24.99 39.44 24.01
N ARG A 79 -24.04 39.50 23.07
CA ARG A 79 -22.60 39.43 23.37
C ARG A 79 -21.77 40.34 22.45
N PRO A 80 -20.66 40.92 22.94
CA PRO A 80 -19.66 41.56 22.08
C PRO A 80 -18.91 40.52 21.22
N SER A 81 -18.43 40.91 20.04
CA SER A 81 -17.87 40.01 19.01
C SER A 81 -16.77 39.07 19.51
N ASN A 82 -15.88 39.55 20.38
CA ASN A 82 -14.82 38.71 20.98
C ASN A 82 -15.39 37.56 21.84
N LYS A 83 -16.45 37.82 22.61
CA LYS A 83 -17.14 36.79 23.41
C LYS A 83 -17.95 35.82 22.55
N ILE A 84 -18.39 36.21 21.35
CA ILE A 84 -19.07 35.31 20.40
C ILE A 84 -18.09 34.24 19.90
N LEU A 85 -16.89 34.67 19.48
CA LEU A 85 -15.86 33.75 18.98
C LEU A 85 -15.40 32.76 20.05
N ASP A 86 -15.33 33.18 21.32
CA ASP A 86 -14.98 32.28 22.43
C ASP A 86 -16.06 31.23 22.69
N VAL A 87 -17.34 31.59 22.58
CA VAL A 87 -18.45 30.63 22.67
C VAL A 87 -18.38 29.58 21.57
N LEU A 88 -18.11 30.02 20.33
CA LEU A 88 -17.99 29.12 19.19
C LEU A 88 -16.75 28.21 19.33
N TYR A 89 -15.62 28.76 19.76
CA TYR A 89 -14.40 27.98 20.05
C TYR A 89 -14.64 26.93 21.14
N GLU A 90 -15.24 27.32 22.26
CA GLU A 90 -15.56 26.41 23.36
C GLU A 90 -16.62 25.37 22.94
N GLY A 91 -17.61 25.75 22.13
CA GLY A 91 -18.59 24.84 21.53
C GLY A 91 -17.93 23.77 20.66
N VAL A 92 -16.97 24.16 19.83
CA VAL A 92 -16.19 23.23 18.98
C VAL A 92 -15.27 22.33 19.82
N ARG A 93 -14.70 22.84 20.92
CA ARG A 93 -13.70 22.14 21.74
C ARG A 93 -14.30 21.22 22.82
N LYS A 94 -15.34 21.65 23.54
CA LYS A 94 -15.90 20.94 24.72
C LYS A 94 -16.93 19.87 24.37
N ALA A 95 -17.48 19.88 23.16
CA ALA A 95 -18.61 19.05 22.79
C ALA A 95 -18.37 18.05 21.63
N PRO A 96 -17.24 17.32 21.49
CA PRO A 96 -17.08 16.39 20.36
C PRO A 96 -18.20 15.35 20.26
N CYS A 97 -18.78 14.89 21.39
CA CYS A 97 -19.83 13.87 21.38
C CYS A 97 -21.26 14.42 21.26
N THR A 98 -21.53 15.66 21.68
CA THR A 98 -22.87 16.29 21.57
C THR A 98 -23.02 17.11 20.29
N PHE A 99 -21.93 17.70 19.79
CA PHE A 99 -21.89 18.35 18.47
C PHE A 99 -21.99 17.30 17.35
N LEU A 100 -21.52 16.06 17.57
CA LEU A 100 -21.58 14.99 16.58
C LEU A 100 -22.92 14.23 16.50
N ASN A 101 -23.80 14.31 17.51
CA ASN A 101 -25.09 13.62 17.50
C ASN A 101 -26.22 14.56 17.03
N ASP A 102 -27.15 14.04 16.22
CA ASP A 102 -28.26 14.77 15.56
C ASP A 102 -29.36 15.27 16.52
N ILE A 103 -29.00 15.95 17.61
CA ILE A 103 -29.95 16.65 18.47
C ILE A 103 -30.01 18.11 18.00
N PRO A 104 -31.19 18.62 17.59
CA PRO A 104 -31.35 20.04 17.25
C PRO A 104 -31.01 20.90 18.48
N PHE A 105 -30.05 21.82 18.33
CA PHE A 105 -29.57 22.71 19.39
C PHE A 105 -30.59 23.78 19.84
N GLN A 106 -31.87 23.67 19.49
CA GLN A 106 -32.87 24.71 19.77
C GLN A 106 -33.41 24.72 21.21
N GLN A 107 -33.03 23.79 22.09
CA GLN A 107 -33.42 23.84 23.51
C GLN A 107 -32.31 23.33 24.43
N GLN A 108 -31.38 24.21 24.79
CA GLN A 108 -30.75 24.16 26.11
C GLN A 108 -30.76 25.57 26.70
N ASP A 109 -31.38 25.68 27.88
CA ASP A 109 -31.59 26.91 28.61
C ASP A 109 -30.28 27.68 28.83
N ILE A 110 -30.37 28.99 28.56
CA ILE A 110 -29.34 29.97 28.86
C ILE A 110 -29.29 30.14 30.38
N SER A 111 -28.60 29.23 31.07
CA SER A 111 -28.09 29.50 32.42
C SER A 111 -26.93 28.55 32.72
N ILE A 112 -25.88 29.11 33.33
CA ILE A 112 -24.71 28.44 33.90
C ILE A 112 -23.59 28.09 32.91
N VAL A 113 -22.73 29.08 32.65
CA VAL A 113 -21.27 28.83 32.69
C VAL A 113 -20.71 29.95 33.55
N GLU A 114 -20.39 29.61 34.79
CA GLU A 114 -19.65 30.45 35.73
C GLU A 114 -18.29 30.85 35.14
N GLU A 115 -17.91 32.09 35.41
CA GLU A 115 -16.61 32.67 35.09
C GLU A 115 -15.50 31.88 35.80
N SER A 116 -14.53 31.38 35.03
CA SER A 116 -13.20 31.10 35.56
C SER A 116 -12.16 31.73 34.64
N GLU A 117 -11.34 32.58 35.26
CA GLU A 117 -10.31 33.39 34.62
C GLU A 117 -9.25 32.51 33.93
N MET A 118 -8.81 32.95 32.75
CA MET A 118 -7.73 32.33 31.97
C MET A 118 -6.37 32.72 32.53
N GLU A 119 -5.60 31.74 33.00
CA GLU A 119 -4.16 31.84 33.18
C GLU A 119 -3.48 31.28 31.92
N TYR A 120 -2.60 32.07 31.32
CA TYR A 120 -1.83 31.69 30.12
C TYR A 120 -0.55 31.00 30.55
N ASP A 121 -0.46 29.68 30.36
CA ASP A 121 0.82 28.98 30.44
C ASP A 121 1.29 28.58 29.03
N ASP A 122 2.22 29.39 28.53
CA ASP A 122 3.22 28.98 27.56
C ASP A 122 4.24 28.09 28.29
N GLU A 123 4.26 26.78 28.04
CA GLU A 123 5.44 25.90 28.14
C GLU A 123 5.05 24.44 27.86
N GLU A 124 5.76 23.74 26.97
CA GLU A 124 5.90 22.29 27.09
C GLU A 124 7.31 21.86 26.64
N GLU A 125 8.16 21.72 27.66
CA GLU A 125 9.35 20.89 27.68
C GLU A 125 8.97 19.44 28.06
N TYR A 126 9.68 18.48 27.44
CA TYR A 126 10.11 17.17 27.94
C TYR A 126 9.38 16.40 29.07
N MET A 127 9.08 15.12 28.76
CA MET A 127 9.27 13.85 29.52
C MET A 127 8.05 12.93 29.28
N GLY A 128 8.17 11.67 28.84
CA GLY A 128 8.90 10.57 29.44
C GLY A 128 7.88 9.56 30.00
N SER A 129 7.54 8.51 29.24
CA SER A 129 6.58 7.49 29.70
C SER A 129 7.26 6.15 30.00
N GLY A 130 7.27 5.81 31.29
CA GLY A 130 7.51 4.46 31.79
C GLY A 130 6.32 3.56 31.50
N SER A 131 6.60 2.31 31.13
CA SER A 131 5.60 1.26 30.93
C SER A 131 5.57 0.35 32.15
N GLN A 132 4.39 0.16 32.76
CA GLN A 132 4.13 -0.89 33.73
C GLN A 132 3.42 -2.07 33.08
N ASP A 133 3.96 -3.25 33.37
CA ASP A 133 3.45 -4.59 33.09
C ASP A 133 2.04 -4.83 33.66
N LYS A 134 1.19 -5.51 32.87
CA LYS A 134 0.17 -6.42 33.41
C LYS A 134 0.08 -7.69 32.57
N SER A 135 0.55 -8.78 33.16
CA SER A 135 0.40 -10.16 32.71
C SER A 135 -1.05 -10.64 32.77
N SER A 136 -1.47 -11.50 31.85
CA SER A 136 -2.62 -12.41 32.06
C SER A 136 -2.40 -13.72 31.31
N LYS A 137 -2.27 -14.79 32.09
CA LYS A 137 -2.14 -16.20 31.69
C LYS A 137 -3.41 -16.69 30.97
N LYS A 138 -3.26 -17.50 29.91
CA LYS A 138 -4.32 -18.43 29.46
C LYS A 138 -3.77 -19.85 29.30
N GLN A 139 -4.48 -20.77 29.96
CA GLN A 139 -4.23 -22.20 30.06
C GLN A 139 -4.37 -22.93 28.73
N LYS A 140 -3.54 -23.97 28.60
CA LYS A 140 -3.51 -24.98 27.55
C LYS A 140 -4.39 -26.15 28.00
N VAL A 141 -5.37 -26.57 27.20
CA VAL A 141 -6.06 -27.86 27.37
C VAL A 141 -5.92 -28.66 26.08
N SER A 142 -5.31 -29.82 26.23
CA SER A 142 -5.14 -30.89 25.25
C SER A 142 -6.40 -31.74 25.16
N LEU A 143 -6.74 -32.26 23.97
CA LEU A 143 -7.57 -33.45 23.81
C LEU A 143 -7.10 -34.28 22.62
N GLN A 144 -7.12 -35.59 22.86
CA GLN A 144 -6.43 -36.66 22.15
C GLN A 144 -7.16 -37.13 20.89
N GLN A 145 -6.36 -37.83 20.07
CA GLN A 145 -6.70 -38.60 18.88
C GLN A 145 -7.70 -39.73 19.13
N SER A 146 -8.44 -40.11 18.08
CA SER A 146 -8.82 -41.49 17.83
C SER A 146 -8.70 -41.83 16.34
N ASN A 147 -8.03 -42.94 16.05
CA ASN A 147 -7.86 -43.54 14.73
C ASN A 147 -9.00 -44.54 14.49
N SER A 148 -9.45 -44.68 13.24
CA SER A 148 -9.86 -46.00 12.71
C SER A 148 -9.60 -46.10 11.20
N SER A 149 -9.29 -47.31 10.79
CA SER A 149 -8.63 -47.71 9.55
C SER A 149 -9.60 -48.16 8.45
N SER A 150 -9.22 -47.99 7.18
CA SER A 150 -9.18 -49.12 6.22
C SER A 150 -8.47 -48.74 4.92
N HIS A 151 -7.55 -49.61 4.50
CA HIS A 151 -6.78 -49.56 3.26
C HIS A 151 -7.49 -50.40 2.19
N LYS A 152 -7.67 -49.88 0.96
CA LYS A 152 -7.37 -50.54 -0.34
C LYS A 152 -7.94 -49.72 -1.51
N ARG A 153 -7.06 -48.99 -2.23
CA ARG A 153 -7.07 -48.65 -3.68
C ARG A 153 -5.91 -47.67 -3.95
N LYS A 154 -4.67 -48.16 -3.83
CA LYS A 154 -3.50 -47.31 -3.56
C LYS A 154 -2.52 -47.16 -4.73
N VAL A 155 -2.92 -47.27 -5.99
CA VAL A 155 -1.95 -47.15 -7.12
C VAL A 155 -2.38 -46.13 -8.18
N GLU A 156 -3.64 -46.08 -8.61
CA GLU A 156 -4.13 -45.01 -9.51
C GLU A 156 -4.45 -43.69 -8.76
N GLU A 157 -4.69 -43.77 -7.45
CA GLU A 157 -4.96 -42.63 -6.59
C GLU A 157 -3.68 -41.84 -6.23
N ILE A 158 -2.50 -42.47 -6.33
CA ILE A 158 -1.23 -41.85 -5.96
C ILE A 158 -0.85 -40.73 -6.94
N ASP A 159 -1.01 -40.96 -8.24
CA ASP A 159 -0.61 -39.98 -9.28
C ASP A 159 -1.52 -38.74 -9.26
N SER A 160 -2.84 -38.94 -9.10
CA SER A 160 -3.79 -37.83 -8.89
C SER A 160 -3.61 -37.13 -7.54
N SER A 161 -3.23 -37.85 -6.47
CA SER A 161 -2.99 -37.25 -5.16
C SER A 161 -1.72 -36.39 -5.12
N GLN A 162 -0.71 -36.77 -5.90
CA GLN A 162 0.56 -36.07 -5.99
C GLN A 162 0.41 -34.79 -6.83
N GLN A 163 -0.36 -34.86 -7.92
CA GLN A 163 -0.80 -33.68 -8.68
C GLN A 163 -1.69 -32.73 -7.84
N LYS A 164 -2.67 -33.26 -7.09
CA LYS A 164 -3.49 -32.49 -6.15
C LYS A 164 -2.66 -31.84 -5.02
N ARG A 165 -1.64 -32.54 -4.51
CA ARG A 165 -0.70 -32.00 -3.51
C ARG A 165 0.17 -30.89 -4.08
N ASN A 166 0.64 -31.03 -5.31
CA ASN A 166 1.44 -30.00 -5.97
C ASN A 166 0.62 -28.75 -6.26
N LEU A 167 -0.64 -28.91 -6.68
CA LEU A 167 -1.57 -27.80 -6.85
C LEU A 167 -1.90 -27.11 -5.51
N ARG A 168 -2.19 -27.89 -4.45
CA ARG A 168 -2.41 -27.37 -3.08
C ARG A 168 -1.19 -26.62 -2.52
N LYS A 169 0.03 -27.09 -2.79
CA LYS A 169 1.28 -26.40 -2.42
C LYS A 169 1.44 -25.08 -3.20
N ARG A 170 1.10 -25.06 -4.49
CA ARG A 170 1.13 -23.86 -5.34
C ARG A 170 0.09 -22.82 -4.92
N ILE A 171 -1.10 -23.26 -4.48
CA ILE A 171 -2.16 -22.41 -3.91
C ILE A 171 -1.73 -21.82 -2.56
N LYS A 172 -1.15 -22.61 -1.66
CA LYS A 172 -0.63 -22.12 -0.37
C LYS A 172 0.53 -21.14 -0.51
N GLY A 173 1.40 -21.31 -1.50
CA GLY A 173 2.53 -20.40 -1.76
C GLY A 173 2.11 -19.00 -2.22
N LYS A 174 0.90 -18.84 -2.77
CA LYS A 174 0.36 -17.53 -3.19
C LYS A 174 -0.41 -16.79 -2.08
N ALA A 175 -0.64 -17.43 -0.93
CA ALA A 175 -1.63 -17.01 0.08
C ALA A 175 -1.04 -16.31 1.34
N GLN A 176 0.27 -16.09 1.43
CA GLN A 176 0.90 -15.55 2.64
C GLN A 176 1.15 -14.03 2.59
N ILE A 177 0.18 -13.23 3.06
CA ILE A 177 0.39 -11.87 3.58
C ILE A 177 -0.64 -11.63 4.71
N GLN A 178 -0.25 -10.96 5.80
CA GLN A 178 -1.17 -10.51 6.87
C GLN A 178 -2.20 -9.53 6.28
N SER A 179 -3.48 -9.85 6.38
CA SER A 179 -4.57 -9.05 5.79
C SER A 179 -5.74 -8.82 6.74
N GLY A 180 -6.48 -7.75 6.45
CA GLY A 180 -7.67 -7.27 7.16
C GLY A 180 -8.88 -8.22 7.07
N TYR A 181 -10.01 -7.83 7.65
CA TYR A 181 -11.18 -8.71 7.74
C TYR A 181 -11.91 -8.92 6.40
N SER A 182 -11.93 -7.91 5.51
CA SER A 182 -12.53 -8.03 4.17
C SER A 182 -11.69 -8.92 3.24
N ASP A 183 -10.37 -8.74 3.26
CA ASP A 183 -9.42 -9.56 2.52
C ASP A 183 -9.51 -11.06 2.88
N LYS A 184 -9.81 -11.38 4.15
CA LYS A 184 -9.99 -12.77 4.58
C LYS A 184 -11.21 -13.43 3.92
N LYS A 185 -12.35 -12.73 3.82
CA LYS A 185 -13.54 -13.27 3.17
C LYS A 185 -13.32 -13.51 1.67
N GLN A 186 -12.69 -12.55 0.99
CA GLN A 186 -12.32 -12.69 -0.43
C GLN A 186 -11.35 -13.85 -0.64
N GLN A 187 -10.33 -13.96 0.22
CA GLN A 187 -9.36 -15.07 0.17
C GLN A 187 -10.01 -16.42 0.45
N GLU A 188 -10.94 -16.51 1.40
CA GLU A 188 -11.72 -17.72 1.66
C GLU A 188 -12.60 -18.10 0.46
N ALA A 189 -13.28 -17.13 -0.16
CA ALA A 189 -14.09 -17.36 -1.35
C ALA A 189 -13.23 -17.88 -2.52
N PHE A 190 -12.06 -17.28 -2.74
CA PHE A 190 -11.08 -17.75 -3.72
C PHE A 190 -10.63 -19.19 -3.45
N LEU A 191 -10.29 -19.51 -2.19
CA LEU A 191 -9.85 -20.85 -1.81
C LEU A 191 -10.96 -21.89 -2.02
N ARG A 192 -12.21 -21.56 -1.67
CA ARG A 192 -13.37 -22.44 -1.90
C ARG A 192 -13.59 -22.70 -3.39
N LEU A 193 -13.55 -21.65 -4.22
CA LEU A 193 -13.70 -21.77 -5.67
C LEU A 193 -12.54 -22.58 -6.28
N SER A 194 -11.30 -22.32 -5.86
CA SER A 194 -10.12 -23.06 -6.31
C SER A 194 -10.17 -24.54 -5.91
N GLU A 195 -10.61 -24.84 -4.69
CA GLU A 195 -10.82 -26.21 -4.23
C GLU A 195 -11.93 -26.92 -5.01
N PHE A 196 -13.04 -26.24 -5.28
CA PHE A 196 -14.10 -26.77 -6.15
C PHE A 196 -13.57 -27.10 -7.54
N ILE A 197 -12.86 -26.16 -8.19
CA ILE A 197 -12.32 -26.36 -9.54
C ILE A 197 -11.37 -27.55 -9.57
N SER A 198 -10.44 -27.62 -8.62
CA SER A 198 -9.44 -28.70 -8.55
C SER A 198 -10.02 -30.07 -8.18
N SER A 199 -11.22 -30.11 -7.60
CA SER A 199 -11.88 -31.35 -7.22
C SER A 199 -12.70 -31.94 -8.37
N TYR A 200 -13.34 -31.10 -9.18
CA TYR A 200 -14.35 -31.53 -10.16
C TYR A 200 -13.92 -31.38 -11.62
N TYR A 201 -12.86 -30.64 -11.92
CA TYR A 201 -12.49 -30.32 -13.31
C TYR A 201 -11.04 -30.59 -13.66
N SER A 202 -10.80 -30.65 -14.98
CA SER A 202 -9.50 -30.94 -15.60
C SER A 202 -8.45 -29.85 -15.33
N PRO A 203 -7.15 -30.17 -15.37
CA PRO A 203 -6.05 -29.24 -15.10
C PRO A 203 -5.90 -28.09 -16.11
N ASN A 204 -6.68 -28.11 -17.21
CA ASN A 204 -6.61 -27.11 -18.28
C ASN A 204 -7.38 -25.81 -17.97
N ILE A 205 -8.12 -25.76 -16.86
CA ILE A 205 -8.78 -24.52 -16.40
C ILE A 205 -7.76 -23.67 -15.66
N SER A 206 -7.60 -22.42 -16.10
CA SER A 206 -6.81 -21.43 -15.37
C SER A 206 -7.68 -20.75 -14.33
N ILE A 207 -7.14 -20.57 -13.12
CA ILE A 207 -7.72 -19.73 -12.09
C ILE A 207 -6.63 -18.81 -11.54
N GLU A 208 -6.90 -17.52 -11.62
CA GLU A 208 -6.02 -16.45 -11.15
C GLU A 208 -6.77 -15.66 -10.07
N SER A 209 -6.15 -15.48 -8.91
CA SER A 209 -6.73 -14.63 -7.86
C SER A 209 -6.69 -13.19 -8.34
N VAL A 210 -7.81 -12.49 -8.15
CA VAL A 210 -7.89 -11.06 -8.45
C VAL A 210 -7.77 -10.33 -7.13
N ARG A 211 -6.76 -9.48 -7.02
CA ARG A 211 -6.68 -8.50 -5.94
C ARG A 211 -7.30 -7.21 -6.46
N GLN A 212 -8.40 -6.76 -5.86
CA GLN A 212 -8.87 -5.40 -6.14
C GLN A 212 -7.76 -4.44 -5.70
N GLY A 213 -7.10 -3.78 -6.65
CA GLY A 213 -5.97 -2.91 -6.38
C GLY A 213 -6.30 -1.59 -5.68
N LEU A 214 -7.41 -1.52 -4.95
CA LEU A 214 -7.92 -0.31 -4.30
C LEU A 214 -8.38 -0.52 -2.85
N TYR A 215 -8.37 -1.76 -2.35
CA TYR A 215 -8.49 -2.02 -0.91
C TYR A 215 -7.08 -2.07 -0.31
N PHE A 216 -6.79 -1.14 0.59
CA PHE A 216 -5.48 -1.02 1.21
C PHE A 216 -5.58 -1.36 2.70
N PRO A 217 -4.94 -2.44 3.16
CA PRO A 217 -4.86 -2.76 4.58
C PRO A 217 -4.36 -1.57 5.41
N SER A 218 -3.40 -0.79 4.88
CA SER A 218 -2.93 0.42 5.57
C SER A 218 -3.96 1.56 5.67
N PHE A 219 -4.96 1.61 4.78
CA PHE A 219 -6.08 2.55 4.89
C PHE A 219 -7.13 2.04 5.87
N GLU A 220 -7.41 0.73 5.88
CA GLU A 220 -8.29 0.10 6.87
C GLU A 220 -7.72 0.23 8.29
N GLU A 221 -6.41 0.00 8.48
CA GLU A 221 -5.69 0.25 9.74
C GLU A 221 -5.81 1.71 10.22
N ARG A 222 -6.10 2.64 9.30
CA ARG A 222 -6.32 4.07 9.58
C ARG A 222 -7.79 4.46 9.65
N GLY A 223 -8.70 3.49 9.60
CA GLY A 223 -10.14 3.71 9.60
C GLY A 223 -10.67 4.41 8.35
N VAL A 224 -9.92 4.40 7.24
CA VAL A 224 -10.38 4.97 5.97
C VAL A 224 -11.14 3.90 5.20
N LYS A 225 -12.45 4.07 5.09
CA LYS A 225 -13.31 3.23 4.26
C LYS A 225 -13.13 3.62 2.78
N ILE A 226 -12.78 2.65 1.95
CA ILE A 226 -12.72 2.81 0.49
C ILE A 226 -13.78 1.91 -0.11
N ASP A 227 -14.67 2.48 -0.91
CA ASP A 227 -15.69 1.71 -1.63
C ASP A 227 -15.03 0.92 -2.77
N GLY A 228 -15.50 -0.32 -2.98
CA GLY A 228 -14.95 -1.20 -4.00
C GLY A 228 -15.37 -0.75 -5.41
N LYS A 229 -14.43 -0.73 -6.36
CA LYS A 229 -14.68 -0.31 -7.75
C LYS A 229 -15.07 -1.46 -8.68
N CYS A 230 -15.92 -2.38 -8.20
CA CYS A 230 -16.24 -3.61 -8.92
C CYS A 230 -16.75 -3.33 -10.35
N THR A 231 -17.65 -2.36 -10.52
CA THR A 231 -18.20 -1.96 -11.82
C THR A 231 -17.11 -1.48 -12.78
N ALA A 232 -16.25 -0.55 -12.34
CA ALA A 232 -15.18 -0.01 -13.17
C ALA A 232 -14.16 -1.08 -13.54
N VAL A 233 -13.75 -1.91 -12.58
CA VAL A 233 -12.77 -2.98 -12.79
C VAL A 233 -13.32 -4.03 -13.76
N THR A 234 -14.57 -4.45 -13.56
CA THR A 234 -15.24 -5.42 -14.43
C THR A 234 -15.39 -4.89 -15.86
N ARG A 235 -15.84 -3.63 -16.03
CA ARG A 235 -15.87 -2.98 -17.34
C ARG A 235 -14.48 -2.88 -17.98
N SER A 236 -13.47 -2.51 -17.21
CA SER A 236 -12.11 -2.32 -17.71
C SER A 236 -11.49 -3.64 -18.17
N LEU A 237 -11.63 -4.73 -17.41
CA LEU A 237 -11.15 -6.03 -17.85
C LEU A 237 -11.88 -6.48 -19.12
N SER A 238 -13.20 -6.32 -19.18
CA SER A 238 -14.00 -6.61 -20.37
C SER A 238 -13.44 -5.89 -21.61
N GLN A 239 -13.10 -4.60 -21.47
CA GLN A 239 -12.48 -3.80 -22.53
C GLN A 239 -11.05 -4.24 -22.86
N ALA A 240 -10.22 -4.53 -21.85
CA ALA A 240 -8.84 -4.98 -22.00
C ALA A 240 -8.73 -6.36 -22.67
N LEU A 241 -9.67 -7.27 -22.39
CA LEU A 241 -9.72 -8.61 -22.96
C LEU A 241 -9.93 -8.56 -24.48
N LEU A 242 -10.81 -7.70 -24.98
CA LEU A 242 -10.98 -7.48 -26.42
C LEU A 242 -9.72 -6.88 -27.07
N LEU A 243 -8.95 -6.09 -26.33
CA LEU A 243 -7.66 -5.54 -26.75
C LEU A 243 -6.47 -6.49 -26.51
N GLN A 244 -6.73 -7.76 -26.14
CA GLN A 244 -5.70 -8.77 -25.86
C GLN A 244 -4.68 -8.31 -24.80
N SER A 245 -5.14 -7.53 -23.83
CA SER A 245 -4.32 -6.91 -22.78
C SER A 245 -4.82 -7.26 -21.37
N ASP A 246 -5.58 -8.35 -21.23
CA ASP A 246 -6.14 -8.84 -19.96
C ASP A 246 -5.05 -9.14 -18.93
N LYS A 247 -3.96 -9.80 -19.33
CA LYS A 247 -2.82 -10.08 -18.43
C LYS A 247 -2.14 -8.81 -17.92
N SER A 248 -1.90 -7.85 -18.82
CA SER A 248 -1.36 -6.54 -18.47
C SER A 248 -2.29 -5.81 -17.50
N PHE A 249 -3.60 -5.84 -17.76
CA PHE A 249 -4.59 -5.20 -16.90
C PHE A 249 -4.64 -5.83 -15.50
N LEU A 250 -4.64 -7.16 -15.39
CA LEU A 250 -4.59 -7.85 -14.09
C LEU A 250 -3.29 -7.55 -13.34
N SER A 251 -2.15 -7.54 -14.05
CA SER A 251 -0.85 -7.11 -13.49
C SER A 251 -0.89 -5.66 -13.00
N ASN A 252 -1.57 -4.77 -13.73
CA ASN A 252 -1.72 -3.36 -13.38
C ASN A 252 -2.56 -3.18 -12.11
N LEU A 253 -3.60 -3.99 -11.90
CA LEU A 253 -4.35 -3.98 -10.64
C LEU A 253 -3.46 -4.35 -9.46
N GLU A 254 -2.69 -5.43 -9.58
CA GLU A 254 -1.77 -5.88 -8.52
C GLU A 254 -0.65 -4.86 -8.24
N THR A 255 -0.03 -4.34 -9.31
CA THR A 255 1.05 -3.35 -9.22
C THR A 255 0.56 -2.02 -8.64
N SER A 256 -0.63 -1.58 -9.04
CA SER A 256 -1.25 -0.38 -8.47
C SER A 256 -1.50 -0.58 -6.97
N ALA A 257 -1.99 -1.77 -6.58
CA ALA A 257 -2.23 -2.11 -5.18
C ALA A 257 -0.95 -1.94 -4.34
N GLU A 258 0.16 -2.52 -4.80
CA GLU A 258 1.46 -2.42 -4.13
C GLU A 258 1.93 -0.98 -4.00
N ILE A 259 1.83 -0.19 -5.08
CA ILE A 259 2.32 1.19 -5.11
C ILE A 259 1.51 2.07 -4.16
N TYR A 260 0.19 1.97 -4.16
CA TYR A 260 -0.65 2.73 -3.24
C TYR A 260 -0.42 2.33 -1.78
N GLU A 261 -0.21 1.04 -1.49
CA GLU A 261 0.17 0.57 -0.15
C GLU A 261 1.50 1.18 0.30
N ARG A 262 2.49 1.25 -0.60
CA ARG A 262 3.76 1.96 -0.33
C ARG A 262 3.53 3.45 -0.05
N ILE A 263 2.71 4.12 -0.87
CA ILE A 263 2.36 5.54 -0.67
C ILE A 263 1.72 5.74 0.70
N ALA A 264 0.75 4.89 1.07
CA ALA A 264 0.06 4.97 2.33
C ALA A 264 1.00 4.79 3.51
N GLN A 265 1.88 3.77 3.48
CA GLN A 265 2.92 3.55 4.49
C GLN A 265 3.95 4.70 4.60
N GLY A 266 3.86 5.70 3.71
CA GLY A 266 4.80 6.81 3.62
C GLY A 266 6.17 6.36 3.12
N LYS A 267 6.23 5.24 2.39
CA LYS A 267 7.42 4.78 1.68
C LYS A 267 7.62 5.61 0.43
N GLN A 268 8.87 5.71 0.01
CA GLN A 268 9.21 6.41 -1.22
C GLN A 268 8.74 5.64 -2.45
N VAL A 269 8.26 6.40 -3.44
CA VAL A 269 7.73 5.92 -4.72
C VAL A 269 8.16 6.92 -5.78
N SER A 270 8.57 6.45 -6.95
CA SER A 270 9.09 7.30 -8.01
C SER A 270 8.00 8.21 -8.61
N LYS A 271 8.39 9.31 -9.26
CA LYS A 271 7.44 10.20 -9.95
C LYS A 271 6.69 9.46 -11.06
N ARG A 272 7.37 8.53 -11.74
CA ARG A 272 6.81 7.71 -12.81
C ARG A 272 5.74 6.75 -12.26
N GLU A 273 6.09 5.98 -11.24
CA GLU A 273 5.15 5.05 -10.58
C GLU A 273 3.86 5.78 -10.17
N LYS A 274 3.99 6.94 -9.50
CA LYS A 274 2.84 7.78 -9.11
C LYS A 274 2.00 8.21 -10.31
N ARG A 275 2.63 8.70 -11.38
CA ARG A 275 1.93 9.14 -12.58
C ARG A 275 1.14 8.00 -13.23
N GLU A 276 1.76 6.82 -13.37
CA GLU A 276 1.13 5.67 -14.03
C GLU A 276 -0.06 5.14 -13.22
N VAL A 277 0.08 4.95 -11.90
CA VAL A 277 -1.04 4.46 -11.07
C VAL A 277 -2.17 5.49 -10.93
N PHE A 278 -1.84 6.79 -10.91
CA PHE A 278 -2.87 7.83 -10.87
C PHE A 278 -3.62 7.96 -12.21
N ALA A 279 -2.94 7.82 -13.34
CA ALA A 279 -3.60 7.77 -14.65
C ALA A 279 -4.54 6.56 -14.73
N PHE A 280 -4.08 5.40 -14.28
CA PHE A 280 -4.88 4.19 -14.22
C PHE A 280 -6.10 4.33 -13.29
N SER A 281 -5.93 4.86 -12.07
CA SER A 281 -7.07 5.13 -11.18
C SER A 281 -8.05 6.14 -11.78
N LYS A 282 -7.54 7.21 -12.42
CA LYS A 282 -8.38 8.22 -13.06
C LYS A 282 -9.23 7.63 -14.18
N LEU A 283 -8.67 6.70 -14.95
CA LEU A 283 -9.42 5.96 -15.98
C LEU A 283 -10.57 5.17 -15.34
N LEU A 284 -10.31 4.44 -14.26
CA LEU A 284 -11.33 3.69 -13.53
C LEU A 284 -12.41 4.61 -12.95
N ASP A 285 -12.02 5.73 -12.31
CA ASP A 285 -12.94 6.75 -11.80
C ASP A 285 -13.84 7.30 -12.91
N GLY A 286 -13.26 7.54 -14.09
CA GLY A 286 -13.99 7.99 -15.26
C GLY A 286 -15.09 7.00 -15.64
N PHE A 287 -14.84 5.69 -15.62
CA PHE A 287 -15.87 4.71 -15.95
C PHE A 287 -17.06 4.68 -15.01
N GLU A 288 -16.86 4.99 -13.72
CA GLU A 288 -17.95 5.10 -12.74
C GLU A 288 -18.81 6.34 -12.97
N GLN A 289 -18.18 7.46 -13.34
CA GLN A 289 -18.89 8.72 -13.63
C GLN A 289 -19.79 8.65 -14.87
N HIS A 290 -19.51 7.74 -15.80
CA HIS A 290 -20.30 7.58 -17.01
C HIS A 290 -21.58 6.74 -16.84
N LEU A 291 -21.84 6.20 -15.63
CA LEU A 291 -23.04 5.38 -15.39
C LEU A 291 -24.30 6.25 -15.41
N GLY A 292 -25.23 5.92 -16.31
CA GLY A 292 -26.52 6.64 -16.45
C GLY A 292 -27.59 6.23 -15.43
N SER A 293 -27.39 5.12 -14.72
CA SER A 293 -28.27 4.62 -13.65
C SER A 293 -27.42 3.97 -12.56
N PRO A 294 -27.75 4.16 -11.26
CA PRO A 294 -27.07 3.47 -10.16
C PRO A 294 -27.29 1.96 -10.16
N THR A 295 -28.29 1.45 -10.90
CA THR A 295 -28.62 0.02 -10.98
C THR A 295 -27.88 -0.72 -12.10
N ASN A 296 -27.23 0.01 -13.00
CA ASN A 296 -26.56 -0.56 -14.16
C ASN A 296 -25.05 -0.63 -13.93
N SER A 297 -24.40 -1.63 -14.52
CA SER A 297 -22.93 -1.67 -14.54
C SER A 297 -22.33 -0.96 -15.75
N LEU A 298 -23.17 -0.59 -16.72
CA LEU A 298 -22.77 0.01 -17.98
C LEU A 298 -23.67 1.21 -18.35
N PRO A 299 -23.13 2.21 -19.08
CA PRO A 299 -23.93 3.23 -19.73
C PRO A 299 -24.92 2.62 -20.73
N SER A 300 -26.14 3.15 -20.82
CA SER A 300 -27.21 2.58 -21.66
C SER A 300 -26.84 2.49 -23.15
N ASN A 301 -26.01 3.42 -23.66
CA ASN A 301 -25.52 3.39 -25.03
C ASN A 301 -24.48 2.30 -25.32
N LEU A 302 -24.03 1.58 -24.28
CA LEU A 302 -23.08 0.46 -24.38
C LEU A 302 -23.73 -0.89 -24.09
N ILE A 303 -25.05 -0.94 -23.94
CA ILE A 303 -25.79 -2.18 -23.67
C ILE A 303 -26.60 -2.56 -24.90
N HIS A 304 -26.31 -3.72 -25.51
CA HIS A 304 -27.10 -4.24 -26.63
C HIS A 304 -28.48 -4.72 -26.18
N THR A 305 -28.50 -5.48 -25.09
CA THR A 305 -29.72 -6.02 -24.51
C THR A 305 -29.58 -6.07 -22.99
N GLN A 306 -30.66 -5.75 -22.28
CA GLN A 306 -30.73 -5.81 -20.82
C GLN A 306 -31.95 -6.62 -20.39
N GLY A 307 -31.85 -7.38 -19.30
CA GLY A 307 -33.01 -7.99 -18.66
C GLY A 307 -32.65 -8.94 -17.53
N TYR A 308 -33.62 -9.18 -16.64
CA TYR A 308 -33.44 -10.10 -15.53
C TYR A 308 -33.51 -11.56 -15.99
N LYS A 309 -32.62 -12.41 -15.46
CA LYS A 309 -32.59 -13.84 -15.72
C LYS A 309 -32.18 -14.63 -14.48
N THR A 310 -32.99 -15.63 -14.12
CA THR A 310 -32.62 -16.68 -13.16
C THR A 310 -31.40 -17.47 -13.66
N PHE A 311 -30.76 -18.26 -12.80
CA PHE A 311 -29.64 -19.12 -13.23
C PHE A 311 -30.02 -20.06 -14.39
N SER A 312 -31.19 -20.69 -14.34
CA SER A 312 -31.68 -21.55 -15.43
C SER A 312 -31.96 -20.75 -16.71
N GLY A 313 -32.58 -19.58 -16.58
CA GLY A 313 -32.82 -18.66 -17.69
C GLY A 313 -31.52 -18.14 -18.33
N LEU A 314 -30.51 -17.86 -17.51
CA LEU A 314 -29.19 -17.43 -17.94
C LEU A 314 -28.46 -18.54 -18.71
N SER A 315 -28.49 -19.78 -18.20
CA SER A 315 -27.91 -20.96 -18.88
C SER A 315 -28.50 -21.14 -20.28
N ASN A 316 -29.84 -21.12 -20.39
CA ASN A 316 -30.54 -21.22 -21.68
C ASN A 316 -30.21 -20.06 -22.61
N TYR A 317 -30.12 -18.84 -22.06
CA TYR A 317 -29.77 -17.65 -22.83
C TYR A 317 -28.36 -17.75 -23.42
N ILE A 318 -27.35 -18.10 -22.60
CA ILE A 318 -25.95 -18.27 -23.04
C ILE A 318 -25.82 -19.37 -24.09
N ALA A 319 -26.52 -20.50 -23.91
CA ALA A 319 -26.51 -21.60 -24.87
C ALA A 319 -27.07 -21.18 -26.26
N GLY A 320 -27.98 -20.20 -26.28
CA GLY A 320 -28.58 -19.68 -27.51
C GLY A 320 -27.75 -18.62 -28.23
N ILE A 321 -26.75 -18.02 -27.59
CA ILE A 321 -25.92 -16.97 -28.22
C ILE A 321 -24.97 -17.60 -29.25
N LYS A 322 -25.01 -17.08 -30.47
CA LYS A 322 -24.06 -17.44 -31.54
C LYS A 322 -22.88 -16.47 -31.52
N GLY A 323 -21.66 -17.01 -31.46
CA GLY A 323 -20.42 -16.22 -31.47
C GLY A 323 -19.99 -15.74 -30.08
N ASP A 324 -19.02 -14.85 -30.09
CA ASP A 324 -18.39 -14.27 -28.91
C ASP A 324 -19.33 -13.31 -28.19
N PHE A 325 -19.23 -13.25 -26.86
CA PHE A 325 -19.99 -12.31 -26.06
C PHE A 325 -19.19 -11.81 -24.87
N THR A 326 -19.63 -10.66 -24.37
CA THR A 326 -19.26 -10.14 -23.06
C THR A 326 -20.52 -9.69 -22.37
N ILE A 327 -20.79 -10.23 -21.20
CA ILE A 327 -22.02 -9.97 -20.45
C ILE A 327 -21.62 -9.64 -19.02
N HIS A 328 -22.18 -8.56 -18.49
CA HIS A 328 -22.12 -8.27 -17.07
C HIS A 328 -23.36 -8.85 -16.38
N LEU A 329 -23.15 -9.49 -15.25
CA LEU A 329 -24.19 -9.99 -14.36
C LEU A 329 -24.17 -9.13 -13.10
N VAL A 330 -25.22 -8.32 -12.95
CA VAL A 330 -25.34 -7.36 -11.85
C VAL A 330 -26.23 -7.97 -10.76
N THR A 331 -25.72 -7.96 -9.53
CA THR A 331 -26.44 -8.33 -8.30
C THR A 331 -26.78 -7.08 -7.49
N SER A 332 -27.45 -7.23 -6.35
CA SER A 332 -27.78 -6.09 -5.46
C SER A 332 -26.54 -5.39 -4.88
N ASN A 333 -25.42 -6.11 -4.81
CA ASN A 333 -24.21 -5.66 -4.10
C ASN A 333 -22.91 -5.83 -4.89
N HIS A 334 -22.94 -6.35 -6.13
CA HIS A 334 -21.73 -6.64 -6.89
C HIS A 334 -21.98 -6.76 -8.40
N VAL A 335 -20.90 -6.71 -9.19
CA VAL A 335 -20.91 -6.96 -10.63
C VAL A 335 -19.84 -7.98 -10.98
N VAL A 336 -20.26 -9.07 -11.61
CA VAL A 336 -19.37 -10.08 -12.22
C VAL A 336 -19.51 -10.05 -13.74
N ALA A 337 -18.51 -10.53 -14.46
CA ALA A 337 -18.57 -10.62 -15.91
C ALA A 337 -18.34 -12.04 -16.41
N ILE A 338 -18.95 -12.32 -17.53
CA ILE A 338 -18.84 -13.59 -18.23
C ILE A 338 -18.52 -13.34 -19.70
N TYR A 339 -17.69 -14.23 -20.24
CA TYR A 339 -17.15 -14.07 -21.58
C TYR A 339 -17.28 -15.38 -22.35
N ARG A 340 -17.41 -15.23 -23.67
CA ARG A 340 -17.12 -16.29 -24.62
C ARG A 340 -16.19 -15.77 -25.70
N THR A 341 -15.13 -16.52 -25.95
CA THR A 341 -14.18 -16.27 -27.05
C THR A 341 -13.89 -17.59 -27.75
N GLY A 342 -14.44 -17.73 -28.97
CA GLY A 342 -14.51 -18.99 -29.69
C GLY A 342 -15.23 -20.06 -28.87
N ASP A 343 -14.52 -21.15 -28.59
CA ASP A 343 -15.02 -22.30 -27.81
C ASP A 343 -14.65 -22.23 -26.32
N ASN A 344 -14.16 -21.08 -25.85
CA ASN A 344 -13.79 -20.89 -24.45
C ASN A 344 -14.77 -19.94 -23.76
N TYR A 345 -15.17 -20.31 -22.55
CA TYR A 345 -15.86 -19.46 -21.61
C TYR A 345 -14.90 -19.00 -20.52
N ALA A 346 -15.13 -17.80 -20.02
CA ALA A 346 -14.43 -17.27 -18.87
C ALA A 346 -15.40 -16.56 -17.91
N TYR A 347 -15.04 -16.57 -16.65
CA TYR A 347 -15.73 -15.90 -15.56
C TYR A 347 -14.76 -14.94 -14.88
N PHE A 348 -15.21 -13.72 -14.64
CA PHE A 348 -14.45 -12.74 -13.88
C PHE A 348 -15.25 -12.20 -12.72
N ASP A 349 -14.59 -12.21 -11.57
CA ASP A 349 -15.02 -11.54 -10.38
C ASP A 349 -13.85 -10.75 -9.79
N SER A 350 -14.02 -9.43 -9.71
CA SER A 350 -13.01 -8.52 -9.17
C SER A 350 -12.64 -8.81 -7.71
N ASN A 351 -13.53 -9.44 -6.92
CA ASN A 351 -13.29 -9.80 -5.52
C ASN A 351 -12.69 -11.20 -5.34
N ILE A 352 -12.72 -12.05 -6.36
CA ILE A 352 -12.39 -13.48 -6.20
C ILE A 352 -11.32 -13.89 -7.21
N ALA A 353 -11.72 -14.03 -8.47
CA ALA A 353 -10.90 -14.72 -9.46
C ALA A 353 -11.26 -14.36 -10.90
N PHE A 354 -10.27 -14.52 -11.76
CA PHE A 354 -10.45 -14.73 -13.19
C PHE A 354 -10.28 -16.22 -13.48
N VAL A 355 -11.34 -16.85 -14.02
CA VAL A 355 -11.37 -18.26 -14.39
C VAL A 355 -11.54 -18.37 -15.90
N SER A 356 -10.65 -19.10 -16.57
CA SER A 356 -10.67 -19.24 -18.03
C SER A 356 -10.37 -20.67 -18.49
N GLY A 357 -10.68 -20.96 -19.76
CA GLY A 357 -10.48 -22.29 -20.34
C GLY A 357 -11.67 -23.25 -20.15
N LEU A 358 -12.85 -22.73 -19.83
CA LEU A 358 -14.08 -23.51 -19.67
C LEU A 358 -14.66 -23.84 -21.05
N LYS A 359 -15.09 -25.08 -21.29
CA LYS A 359 -15.47 -25.57 -22.64
C LYS A 359 -16.95 -25.85 -22.85
N SER A 360 -17.71 -25.95 -21.77
CA SER A 360 -19.12 -26.35 -21.78
C SER A 360 -19.93 -25.34 -21.00
N VAL A 361 -21.13 -25.00 -21.50
CA VAL A 361 -22.09 -24.14 -20.79
C VAL A 361 -22.42 -24.72 -19.41
N ASN A 362 -22.61 -26.03 -19.29
CA ASN A 362 -22.92 -26.65 -18.00
C ASN A 362 -21.78 -26.50 -16.99
N GLN A 363 -20.54 -26.77 -17.42
CA GLN A 363 -19.36 -26.55 -16.59
C GLN A 363 -19.23 -25.08 -16.21
N PHE A 364 -19.39 -24.19 -17.18
CA PHE A 364 -19.29 -22.75 -16.99
C PHE A 364 -20.32 -22.23 -15.99
N MET A 365 -21.59 -22.64 -16.11
CA MET A 365 -22.66 -22.22 -15.18
C MET A 365 -22.46 -22.73 -13.76
N GLN A 366 -21.93 -23.95 -13.57
CA GLN A 366 -21.56 -24.45 -12.24
C GLN A 366 -20.46 -23.61 -11.58
N ILE A 367 -19.51 -23.09 -12.37
CA ILE A 367 -18.49 -22.17 -11.87
C ILE A 367 -19.10 -20.85 -11.45
N VAL A 368 -19.98 -20.26 -12.28
CA VAL A 368 -20.68 -19.01 -11.95
C VAL A 368 -21.46 -19.16 -10.65
N GLU A 369 -22.26 -20.23 -10.52
CA GLU A 369 -23.05 -20.52 -9.32
C GLU A 369 -22.17 -20.67 -8.08
N LYS A 370 -21.11 -21.50 -8.16
CA LYS A 370 -20.21 -21.72 -7.03
C LYS A 370 -19.45 -20.46 -6.62
N ALA A 371 -19.04 -19.64 -7.58
CA ALA A 371 -18.31 -18.41 -7.29
C ALA A 371 -19.21 -17.42 -6.55
N VAL A 372 -20.43 -17.18 -7.05
CA VAL A 372 -21.45 -16.32 -6.44
C VAL A 372 -21.82 -16.79 -5.02
N GLU A 373 -22.03 -18.10 -4.84
CA GLU A 373 -22.29 -18.72 -3.53
C GLU A 373 -21.11 -18.53 -2.57
N SER A 374 -19.88 -18.76 -3.05
CA SER A 374 -18.68 -18.67 -2.22
C SER A 374 -18.39 -17.24 -1.76
N ALA A 375 -18.80 -16.25 -2.57
CA ALA A 375 -18.68 -14.83 -2.25
C ALA A 375 -19.76 -14.34 -1.27
N GLY A 376 -20.89 -15.04 -1.20
CA GLY A 376 -22.07 -14.59 -0.45
C GLY A 376 -22.79 -13.41 -1.11
N TYR A 377 -22.83 -13.36 -2.45
CA TYR A 377 -23.63 -12.34 -3.14
C TYR A 377 -25.12 -12.67 -3.09
N GLU A 378 -25.93 -11.62 -2.95
CA GLU A 378 -27.38 -11.75 -2.93
C GLU A 378 -27.93 -11.66 -4.35
N VAL A 379 -28.55 -12.75 -4.80
CA VAL A 379 -29.22 -12.82 -6.11
C VAL A 379 -30.73 -12.82 -5.85
N GLU A 380 -31.42 -11.83 -6.40
CA GLU A 380 -32.88 -11.69 -6.27
C GLU A 380 -33.63 -12.85 -6.94
N GLU A 381 -34.92 -13.06 -6.63
CA GLU A 381 -35.72 -14.15 -7.22
C GLU A 381 -35.79 -14.10 -8.75
N LYS A 382 -35.84 -12.89 -9.32
CA LYS A 382 -35.78 -12.65 -10.78
C LYS A 382 -34.38 -12.92 -11.37
N GLY A 383 -33.40 -13.20 -10.53
CA GLY A 383 -32.02 -13.53 -10.88
C GLY A 383 -31.14 -12.31 -11.12
N PHE A 384 -30.12 -12.49 -11.97
CA PHE A 384 -29.18 -11.44 -12.33
C PHE A 384 -29.83 -10.43 -13.26
N LEU A 385 -29.49 -9.16 -13.11
CA LEU A 385 -29.64 -8.21 -14.20
C LEU A 385 -28.52 -8.48 -15.22
N VAL A 386 -28.90 -8.96 -16.39
CA VAL A 386 -27.99 -9.37 -17.46
C VAL A 386 -27.82 -8.21 -18.44
N GLU A 387 -26.62 -7.66 -18.55
CA GLU A 387 -26.28 -6.56 -19.46
C GLU A 387 -25.31 -7.06 -20.53
N HIS A 388 -25.76 -7.12 -21.78
CA HIS A 388 -24.91 -7.54 -22.90
C HIS A 388 -24.06 -6.36 -23.39
N PHE A 389 -22.75 -6.41 -23.11
CA PHE A 389 -21.84 -5.29 -23.28
C PHE A 389 -21.36 -5.15 -24.73
N ASP A 390 -21.55 -3.97 -25.32
CA ASP A 390 -20.90 -3.57 -26.58
C ASP A 390 -19.48 -3.08 -26.33
N VAL A 391 -18.57 -4.03 -26.08
CA VAL A 391 -17.15 -3.75 -25.80
C VAL A 391 -16.48 -3.05 -26.98
N LYS A 392 -16.91 -3.37 -28.23
CA LYS A 392 -16.32 -2.78 -29.44
C LYS A 392 -16.61 -1.30 -29.50
N THR A 393 -17.87 -0.90 -29.32
CA THR A 393 -18.24 0.52 -29.25
C THR A 393 -17.58 1.20 -28.06
N ALA A 394 -17.54 0.57 -26.89
CA ALA A 394 -16.86 1.11 -25.71
C ALA A 394 -15.38 1.42 -25.97
N ASN A 395 -14.67 0.48 -26.61
CA ASN A 395 -13.27 0.68 -26.99
C ASN A 395 -13.10 1.73 -28.08
N ASN A 396 -14.03 1.86 -29.03
CA ASN A 396 -13.96 2.93 -30.03
C ASN A 396 -14.13 4.33 -29.43
N LEU A 397 -14.87 4.46 -28.33
CA LEU A 397 -15.08 5.73 -27.62
C LEU A 397 -13.89 6.13 -26.72
N LEU A 398 -12.97 5.22 -26.41
CA LEU A 398 -11.78 5.58 -25.62
C LEU A 398 -10.83 6.46 -26.42
N SER A 399 -10.30 7.49 -25.76
CA SER A 399 -9.19 8.28 -26.29
C SER A 399 -7.94 7.39 -26.49
N SER A 400 -7.00 7.83 -27.33
CA SER A 400 -5.72 7.12 -27.51
C SER A 400 -4.93 6.98 -26.20
N GLU A 401 -5.01 7.99 -25.33
CA GLU A 401 -4.36 7.98 -24.01
C GLU A 401 -5.02 6.98 -23.06
N ASP A 402 -6.35 6.92 -23.04
CA ASP A 402 -7.09 5.97 -22.20
C ASP A 402 -6.89 4.53 -22.67
N LYS A 403 -6.85 4.29 -23.99
CA LYS A 403 -6.49 2.98 -24.55
C LYS A 403 -5.11 2.57 -24.09
N GLN A 404 -4.14 3.46 -24.21
CA GLN A 404 -2.77 3.18 -23.76
C GLN A 404 -2.73 2.91 -22.27
N THR A 405 -3.44 3.69 -21.45
CA THR A 405 -3.53 3.51 -20.00
C THR A 405 -4.16 2.16 -19.62
N LEU A 406 -5.16 1.71 -20.39
CA LEU A 406 -5.82 0.43 -20.20
C LEU A 406 -4.93 -0.76 -20.56
N THR A 407 -4.12 -0.65 -21.62
CA THR A 407 -3.37 -1.79 -22.18
C THR A 407 -1.91 -1.86 -21.77
N LYS A 408 -1.27 -0.72 -21.46
CA LYS A 408 0.16 -0.65 -21.13
C LYS A 408 0.40 -1.24 -19.75
N GLU A 409 1.33 -2.19 -19.66
CA GLU A 409 1.81 -2.71 -18.38
C GLU A 409 2.49 -1.60 -17.56
N ILE A 410 2.06 -1.46 -16.31
CA ILE A 410 2.67 -0.62 -15.28
C ILE A 410 3.78 -1.44 -14.66
N LYS A 411 5.02 -0.96 -14.80
CA LYS A 411 6.18 -1.57 -14.15
C LYS A 411 6.59 -0.74 -12.94
N THR A 412 6.82 -1.39 -11.81
CA THR A 412 7.43 -0.76 -10.64
C THR A 412 8.84 -0.28 -10.97
N GLU A 413 9.30 0.72 -10.22
CA GLU A 413 10.67 1.22 -10.38
C GLU A 413 11.68 0.10 -10.10
N ARG A 414 11.39 -0.76 -9.12
CA ARG A 414 12.22 -1.93 -8.80
C ARG A 414 12.35 -2.90 -9.97
N GLN A 415 11.28 -3.19 -10.69
CA GLN A 415 11.32 -4.08 -11.86
C GLN A 415 12.23 -3.50 -12.94
N LEU A 416 12.11 -2.21 -13.24
CA LEU A 416 12.91 -1.54 -14.25
C LEU A 416 14.40 -1.48 -13.87
N LEU A 417 14.69 -1.15 -12.61
CA LEU A 417 16.06 -1.16 -12.09
C LEU A 417 16.64 -2.58 -12.08
N ALA A 418 15.84 -3.60 -11.77
CA ALA A 418 16.27 -5.00 -11.83
C ALA A 418 16.54 -5.47 -13.27
N GLU A 419 15.78 -4.98 -14.26
CA GLU A 419 16.06 -5.19 -15.68
C GLU A 419 17.40 -4.57 -16.06
N GLN A 420 17.66 -3.32 -15.65
CA GLN A 420 18.96 -2.66 -15.86
C GLN A 420 20.13 -3.39 -15.17
N ASP A 421 19.93 -3.90 -13.96
CA ASP A 421 20.96 -4.67 -13.25
C ASP A 421 21.31 -5.98 -14.00
N LYS A 422 20.33 -6.59 -14.69
CA LYS A 422 20.58 -7.77 -15.54
C LYS A 422 21.30 -7.42 -16.84
N GLU A 423 20.95 -6.29 -17.45
CA GLU A 423 21.50 -5.86 -18.75
C GLU A 423 22.88 -5.23 -18.63
N LEU A 424 23.09 -4.38 -17.61
CA LEU A 424 24.29 -3.56 -17.46
C LEU A 424 25.23 -4.09 -16.36
N GLY A 425 24.81 -5.10 -15.61
CA GLY A 425 25.51 -5.57 -14.41
C GLY A 425 25.29 -4.65 -13.20
N LEU A 426 25.80 -5.09 -12.05
CA LEU A 426 25.70 -4.37 -10.78
C LEU A 426 26.56 -3.09 -10.78
N ILE A 427 26.15 -2.12 -9.97
CA ILE A 427 26.88 -0.86 -9.79
C ILE A 427 28.02 -1.08 -8.81
N LYS A 428 29.22 -0.62 -9.15
CA LYS A 428 30.39 -0.63 -8.26
C LYS A 428 30.43 0.66 -7.46
N VAL A 429 30.33 0.56 -6.13
CA VAL A 429 30.45 1.67 -5.18
C VAL A 429 31.54 1.32 -4.17
N ASN A 430 32.60 2.11 -4.10
CA ASN A 430 33.74 1.86 -3.21
C ASN A 430 34.34 0.44 -3.35
N GLY A 431 34.40 -0.08 -4.58
CA GLY A 431 34.91 -1.42 -4.87
C GLY A 431 33.97 -2.58 -4.49
N GLN A 432 32.76 -2.28 -4.00
CA GLN A 432 31.72 -3.26 -3.72
C GLN A 432 30.61 -3.20 -4.78
N GLU A 433 30.01 -4.34 -5.08
CA GLU A 433 28.90 -4.42 -6.03
C GLU A 433 27.55 -4.28 -5.32
N LEU A 434 26.72 -3.36 -5.80
CA LEU A 434 25.36 -3.13 -5.33
C LEU A 434 24.40 -3.11 -6.51
N SER A 435 23.20 -3.65 -6.29
CA SER A 435 22.13 -3.51 -7.28
C SER A 435 21.53 -2.11 -7.23
N ARG A 436 21.04 -1.62 -8.38
CA ARG A 436 20.27 -0.38 -8.44
C ARG A 436 19.00 -0.47 -7.58
N VAL A 437 18.41 -1.66 -7.50
CA VAL A 437 17.27 -1.94 -6.60
C VAL A 437 17.64 -1.69 -5.14
N GLN A 438 18.82 -2.14 -4.67
CA GLN A 438 19.27 -1.89 -3.30
C GLN A 438 19.46 -0.39 -3.04
N LEU A 439 20.11 0.32 -3.94
CA LEU A 439 20.27 1.77 -3.81
C LEU A 439 18.91 2.48 -3.76
N TYR A 440 17.95 2.04 -4.56
CA TYR A 440 16.59 2.58 -4.56
C TYR A 440 15.86 2.30 -3.25
N ASP A 441 15.97 1.07 -2.74
CA ASP A 441 15.37 0.62 -1.48
C ASP A 441 15.97 1.30 -0.26
N PHE A 442 17.19 1.82 -0.34
CA PHE A 442 17.77 2.67 0.70
C PHE A 442 17.31 4.14 0.60
N GLY A 443 16.45 4.46 -0.35
CA GLY A 443 15.98 5.82 -0.60
C GLY A 443 17.11 6.75 -1.03
N THR A 444 18.03 6.24 -1.87
CA THR A 444 19.14 7.02 -2.45
C THR A 444 18.60 8.07 -3.40
N LYS A 445 19.07 9.31 -3.25
CA LYS A 445 18.68 10.46 -4.06
C LYS A 445 19.91 11.15 -4.62
N ILE A 446 19.72 11.74 -5.79
CA ILE A 446 20.68 12.64 -6.43
C ILE A 446 20.16 14.07 -6.28
N ASN A 447 20.98 14.92 -5.67
CA ASN A 447 20.73 16.32 -5.42
C ASN A 447 21.64 17.15 -6.33
N VAL A 448 21.16 17.47 -7.53
CA VAL A 448 21.86 18.41 -8.41
C VAL A 448 21.60 19.82 -7.87
N GLU A 449 22.65 20.64 -7.79
CA GLU A 449 22.56 22.00 -7.23
C GLU A 449 21.42 22.82 -7.86
N GLY A 450 20.60 23.48 -7.02
CA GLY A 450 19.42 24.23 -7.47
C GLY A 450 18.17 23.38 -7.77
N SER A 451 18.20 22.07 -7.52
CA SER A 451 17.06 21.17 -7.76
C SER A 451 16.59 20.44 -6.49
N VAL A 452 15.36 19.91 -6.54
CA VAL A 452 14.84 19.07 -5.46
C VAL A 452 15.49 17.68 -5.56
N PRO A 453 16.05 17.11 -4.47
CA PRO A 453 16.65 15.78 -4.50
C PRO A 453 15.71 14.73 -5.09
N LEU A 454 16.17 14.06 -6.16
CA LEU A 454 15.39 13.07 -6.88
C LEU A 454 15.78 11.67 -6.45
N LEU A 455 14.79 10.86 -6.05
CA LEU A 455 14.96 9.42 -5.87
C LEU A 455 15.48 8.81 -7.16
N ILE A 456 16.49 7.95 -7.05
CA ILE A 456 17.02 7.27 -8.21
C ILE A 456 15.92 6.50 -8.94
N ASN A 457 16.03 6.39 -10.25
CA ASN A 457 15.06 5.71 -11.09
C ASN A 457 15.75 5.27 -12.39
N ALA A 458 15.10 4.38 -13.13
CA ALA A 458 15.62 3.76 -14.34
C ALA A 458 15.89 4.80 -15.44
N ASP A 459 15.10 5.88 -15.51
CA ASP A 459 15.28 6.93 -16.52
C ASP A 459 16.62 7.68 -16.35
N MET A 460 17.23 7.65 -15.15
CA MET A 460 18.56 8.21 -14.92
C MET A 460 19.68 7.43 -15.63
N ASN A 461 19.43 6.16 -15.98
CA ASN A 461 20.40 5.23 -16.60
C ASN A 461 21.78 5.32 -15.92
N LEU A 462 21.77 5.06 -14.61
CA LEU A 462 22.91 5.25 -13.73
C LEU A 462 23.94 4.13 -13.94
N SER A 463 25.16 4.49 -14.34
CA SER A 463 26.32 3.59 -14.40
C SER A 463 27.20 3.77 -13.15
N SER A 464 28.15 2.86 -12.94
CA SER A 464 29.15 2.99 -11.88
C SER A 464 29.92 4.32 -11.97
N GLU A 465 30.33 4.71 -13.18
CA GLU A 465 31.03 5.97 -13.44
C GLU A 465 30.16 7.19 -13.09
N LYS A 466 28.92 7.24 -13.59
CA LYS A 466 27.99 8.34 -13.29
C LYS A 466 27.70 8.47 -11.80
N LEU A 467 27.48 7.36 -11.11
CA LEU A 467 27.26 7.40 -9.66
C LEU A 467 28.50 7.89 -8.93
N GLN A 468 29.69 7.44 -9.34
CA GLN A 468 30.94 7.91 -8.76
C GLN A 468 31.15 9.40 -8.96
N ASP A 469 30.79 9.95 -10.12
CA ASP A 469 30.84 11.39 -10.38
C ASP A 469 29.92 12.17 -9.44
N HIS A 470 28.69 11.72 -9.23
CA HIS A 470 27.77 12.32 -8.27
C HIS A 470 28.28 12.21 -6.81
N LEU A 471 28.92 11.09 -6.45
CA LEU A 471 29.54 10.92 -5.13
C LEU A 471 30.69 11.92 -4.93
N ASN A 472 31.55 12.09 -5.93
CA ASN A 472 32.66 13.05 -5.90
C ASN A 472 32.17 14.50 -5.74
N LYS A 473 31.03 14.83 -6.37
CA LYS A 473 30.37 16.14 -6.25
C LYS A 473 29.55 16.31 -4.96
N LYS A 474 29.47 15.29 -4.10
CA LYS A 474 28.63 15.26 -2.88
C LYS A 474 27.14 15.46 -3.15
N GLU A 475 26.67 14.99 -4.31
CA GLU A 475 25.27 15.12 -4.74
C GLU A 475 24.41 13.92 -4.29
N VAL A 476 25.01 12.85 -3.77
CA VAL A 476 24.28 11.63 -3.38
C VAL A 476 23.95 11.65 -1.90
N ILE A 477 22.71 11.31 -1.56
CA ILE A 477 22.23 11.25 -0.18
C ILE A 477 21.19 10.13 -0.01
N MET A 478 21.18 9.46 1.13
CA MET A 478 20.26 8.35 1.42
C MET A 478 19.25 8.72 2.49
N THR A 479 18.09 8.06 2.48
CA THR A 479 17.06 8.32 3.50
C THR A 479 17.26 7.39 4.68
N ALA A 480 17.54 7.93 5.87
CA ALA A 480 17.87 7.15 7.06
C ALA A 480 16.80 6.11 7.42
N ARG A 481 15.51 6.44 7.25
CA ARG A 481 14.39 5.51 7.48
C ARG A 481 14.45 4.31 6.53
N GLU A 482 14.52 4.56 5.23
CA GLU A 482 14.53 3.51 4.21
C GLU A 482 15.79 2.65 4.32
N TYR A 483 16.95 3.28 4.56
CA TYR A 483 18.19 2.55 4.84
C TYR A 483 18.04 1.56 6.00
N LEU A 484 17.54 2.02 7.16
CA LEU A 484 17.35 1.17 8.33
C LEU A 484 16.32 0.06 8.11
N ASP A 485 15.24 0.34 7.37
CA ASP A 485 14.18 -0.64 7.12
C ASP A 485 14.64 -1.70 6.11
N SER A 486 15.38 -1.31 5.07
CA SER A 486 15.89 -2.21 4.05
C SER A 486 17.13 -3.00 4.52
N LEU A 487 17.97 -2.44 5.38
CA LEU A 487 19.15 -3.13 5.90
C LEU A 487 18.78 -4.40 6.71
N LYS A 488 17.66 -4.37 7.45
CA LYS A 488 17.15 -5.54 8.19
C LYS A 488 16.88 -6.75 7.30
N ASN A 489 16.54 -6.51 6.04
CA ASN A 489 16.18 -7.53 5.07
C ASN A 489 17.32 -7.80 4.06
N SER A 490 18.44 -7.09 4.18
CA SER A 490 19.54 -7.23 3.22
C SER A 490 20.31 -8.52 3.45
N LYS A 491 20.59 -9.23 2.36
CA LYS A 491 21.68 -10.21 2.33
C LYS A 491 23.00 -9.43 2.31
N ASN A 492 24.05 -9.97 2.93
CA ASN A 492 25.39 -9.36 3.00
C ASN A 492 25.41 -7.92 3.57
N ILE A 493 24.90 -7.75 4.79
CA ILE A 493 24.83 -6.46 5.51
C ILE A 493 26.20 -5.75 5.53
N GLU A 494 27.29 -6.51 5.71
CA GLU A 494 28.65 -6.00 5.77
C GLU A 494 29.12 -5.30 4.48
N GLU A 495 28.94 -5.96 3.33
CA GLU A 495 29.30 -5.42 2.01
C GLU A 495 28.49 -4.16 1.69
N VAL A 496 27.19 -4.18 2.01
CA VAL A 496 26.28 -3.03 1.84
C VAL A 496 26.70 -1.84 2.69
N VAL A 497 27.05 -2.10 3.96
CA VAL A 497 27.50 -1.06 4.89
C VAL A 497 28.81 -0.44 4.41
N GLN A 498 29.74 -1.24 3.87
CA GLN A 498 30.99 -0.75 3.29
C GLN A 498 30.76 0.06 2.02
N ALA A 499 29.92 -0.45 1.12
CA ALA A 499 29.61 0.22 -0.13
C ALA A 499 29.00 1.60 0.12
N THR A 500 28.06 1.69 1.05
CA THR A 500 27.29 2.93 1.33
C THR A 500 27.95 3.87 2.35
N LYS A 501 29.13 3.53 2.90
CA LYS A 501 29.75 4.27 4.02
C LYS A 501 29.99 5.77 3.78
N VAL A 502 30.24 6.13 2.52
CA VAL A 502 30.54 7.51 2.10
C VAL A 502 29.29 8.34 1.82
N ILE A 503 28.11 7.71 1.81
CA ILE A 503 26.86 8.36 1.46
C ILE A 503 26.20 8.92 2.72
N PRO A 504 25.98 10.25 2.81
CA PRO A 504 25.34 10.87 3.95
C PRO A 504 23.86 10.49 4.04
N PHE A 505 23.27 10.67 5.23
CA PHE A 505 21.85 10.44 5.46
C PHE A 505 21.04 11.75 5.58
N MET A 506 19.81 11.71 5.08
CA MET A 506 18.74 12.66 5.39
C MET A 506 17.64 12.02 6.23
N GLY A 507 16.90 12.84 6.96
CA GLY A 507 15.72 12.43 7.74
C GLY A 507 15.68 13.12 9.10
N SER A 508 14.84 12.61 10.01
CA SER A 508 14.82 13.13 11.38
C SER A 508 16.15 12.86 12.08
N LYS A 509 16.58 13.79 12.93
CA LYS A 509 17.84 13.69 13.69
C LYS A 509 18.01 12.32 14.36
N ARG A 510 16.97 11.85 15.06
CA ARG A 510 16.93 10.52 15.70
C ARG A 510 17.15 9.35 14.72
N LYS A 511 16.58 9.42 13.51
CA LYS A 511 16.74 8.36 12.50
C LYS A 511 18.13 8.40 11.88
N VAL A 512 18.66 9.58 11.61
CA VAL A 512 20.02 9.78 11.09
C VAL A 512 21.05 9.26 12.10
N GLU A 513 20.96 9.66 13.37
CA GLU A 513 21.82 9.16 14.44
C GLU A 513 21.77 7.64 14.55
N LYS A 514 20.57 7.05 14.52
CA LYS A 514 20.40 5.60 14.55
C LYS A 514 21.02 4.90 13.34
N ALA A 515 20.90 5.48 12.14
CA ALA A 515 21.50 4.93 10.93
C ALA A 515 23.04 4.95 11.00
N GLU A 516 23.63 6.05 11.46
CA GLU A 516 25.09 6.15 11.65
C GLU A 516 25.60 5.22 12.76
N GLN A 517 24.86 5.12 13.88
CA GLN A 517 25.17 4.17 14.95
C GLN A 517 25.06 2.70 14.49
N THR A 518 24.18 2.39 13.54
CA THR A 518 24.09 1.05 12.98
C THR A 518 25.30 0.77 12.07
N ARG A 519 25.75 1.78 11.30
CA ARG A 519 26.87 1.68 10.38
C ARG A 519 28.22 1.49 11.10
N LYS A 520 28.48 2.21 12.19
CA LYS A 520 29.78 2.24 12.91
C LYS A 520 30.29 0.87 13.41
N PRO A 521 29.55 0.10 14.23
CA PRO A 521 30.04 -1.16 14.79
C PRO A 521 30.28 -2.23 13.72
N LEU A 522 29.45 -2.24 12.67
CA LEU A 522 29.58 -3.15 11.53
C LEU A 522 30.86 -2.86 10.74
N LEU A 523 31.22 -1.58 10.57
CA LEU A 523 32.50 -1.19 9.97
C LEU A 523 33.69 -1.58 10.87
N GLU A 524 33.60 -1.42 12.19
CA GLU A 524 34.67 -1.77 13.13
C GLU A 524 34.93 -3.29 13.19
N GLN A 525 33.88 -4.11 13.12
CA GLN A 525 34.00 -5.58 13.04
C GLN A 525 34.72 -6.02 11.75
N LEU A 526 34.41 -5.38 10.63
CA LEU A 526 35.06 -5.64 9.34
C LEU A 526 36.55 -5.30 9.34
N VAL A 527 36.93 -4.17 9.94
CA VAL A 527 38.34 -3.79 10.10
C VAL A 527 39.08 -4.82 10.96
N LYS A 528 38.51 -5.25 12.08
CA LYS A 528 39.12 -6.29 12.94
C LYS A 528 39.25 -7.64 12.23
N GLY A 529 38.23 -8.08 11.48
CA GLY A 529 38.27 -9.33 10.70
C GLY A 529 39.33 -9.30 9.59
N THR A 530 39.47 -8.17 8.91
CA THR A 530 40.49 -7.97 7.86
C THR A 530 41.90 -7.99 8.44
N ILE A 531 42.13 -7.29 9.56
CA ILE A 531 43.43 -7.29 10.26
C ILE A 531 43.80 -8.70 10.73
N ASN A 532 42.85 -9.44 11.31
CA ASN A 532 43.09 -10.82 11.75
C ASN A 532 43.40 -11.77 10.58
N SER A 533 42.75 -11.58 9.42
CA SER A 533 43.00 -12.37 8.22
C SER A 533 44.37 -12.07 7.61
N ILE A 534 44.78 -10.79 7.60
CA ILE A 534 46.13 -10.37 7.18
C ILE A 534 47.18 -10.94 8.15
N LEU A 535 46.96 -10.84 9.47
CA LEU A 535 47.85 -11.42 10.47
C LEU A 535 47.99 -12.95 10.31
N ALA A 536 46.89 -13.65 10.03
CA ALA A 536 46.91 -15.09 9.76
C ALA A 536 47.69 -15.41 8.47
N ALA A 537 47.48 -14.65 7.39
CA ALA A 537 48.20 -14.83 6.12
C ALA A 537 49.70 -14.52 6.27
N VAL A 538 50.06 -13.46 6.99
CA VAL A 538 51.46 -13.11 7.29
C VAL A 538 52.10 -14.18 8.19
N SER A 539 51.35 -14.75 9.14
CA SER A 539 51.83 -15.87 9.97
C SER A 539 52.08 -17.13 9.13
N LEU A 540 51.21 -17.45 8.18
CA LEU A 540 51.38 -18.56 7.23
C LEU A 540 52.57 -18.36 6.28
N VAL A 541 52.80 -17.12 5.82
CA VAL A 541 53.96 -16.76 4.99
C VAL A 541 55.26 -16.81 5.80
N ASN A 542 55.24 -16.45 7.09
CA ASN A 542 56.41 -16.56 7.96
C ASN A 542 56.74 -18.02 8.33
N ILE A 543 55.74 -18.88 8.50
CA ILE A 543 55.94 -20.33 8.72
C ILE A 543 56.61 -20.97 7.49
N SER A 544 56.15 -20.63 6.28
CA SER A 544 56.76 -21.13 5.02
C SER A 544 58.14 -20.52 4.72
N ARG A 545 58.50 -19.39 5.33
CA ARG A 545 59.86 -18.82 5.25
C ARG A 545 60.82 -19.46 6.26
N SER A 546 60.33 -19.93 7.41
CA SER A 546 61.14 -20.62 8.41
C SER A 546 61.53 -22.07 8.05
N GLU A 547 60.86 -22.68 7.07
CA GLU A 547 61.20 -24.03 6.59
C GLU A 547 62.33 -24.06 5.55
N SER A 548 62.94 -22.91 5.20
CA SER A 548 63.95 -22.83 4.14
C SER A 548 65.40 -22.60 4.58
N GLN A 549 65.73 -22.72 5.88
CA GLN A 549 67.13 -22.63 6.33
C GLN A 549 67.51 -23.73 7.34
N LEU A 550 68.14 -24.78 6.81
CA LEU A 550 69.11 -25.64 7.51
C LEU A 550 70.50 -25.31 6.92
N PRO A 551 71.55 -25.14 7.74
CA PRO A 551 72.33 -26.29 8.25
C PRO A 551 72.73 -26.10 9.73
N GLY A 552 72.97 -27.13 10.54
CA GLY A 552 74.16 -27.98 10.55
C GLY A 552 74.88 -27.86 11.92
N LYS A 553 74.99 -28.99 12.63
CA LYS A 553 75.85 -29.38 13.80
C LYS A 553 77.04 -28.44 14.12
N THR A 554 77.52 -28.19 15.35
CA THR A 554 77.53 -28.89 16.66
C THR A 554 78.15 -27.97 17.73
N ASP A 555 77.96 -28.33 19.01
CA ASP A 555 78.81 -28.08 20.20
C ASP A 555 78.64 -26.84 21.14
N ASP A 556 78.63 -27.23 22.42
CA ASP A 556 78.96 -26.56 23.69
C ASP A 556 78.04 -25.53 24.40
N LYS A 557 77.40 -26.05 25.47
CA LYS A 557 77.17 -25.60 26.87
C LYS A 557 76.87 -24.12 27.27
N PRO A 558 76.21 -23.92 28.43
CA PRO A 558 75.14 -22.92 28.62
C PRO A 558 75.50 -21.77 29.57
N LYS A 559 74.71 -20.68 29.52
CA LYS A 559 74.42 -19.62 30.54
C LYS A 559 73.82 -18.43 29.75
N THR A 560 72.83 -17.64 30.16
CA THR A 560 72.40 -17.20 31.49
C THR A 560 71.01 -16.51 31.35
N CYS A 561 70.14 -16.76 32.34
CA CYS A 561 69.17 -15.87 32.98
C CYS A 561 68.51 -14.68 32.25
N LEU A 562 67.16 -14.71 32.28
CA LEU A 562 66.27 -13.70 32.91
C LEU A 562 66.56 -12.21 32.65
N ASN A 563 65.66 -11.53 31.94
CA ASN A 563 64.58 -10.75 32.57
C ASN A 563 63.94 -9.76 31.58
N ASN A 564 62.60 -9.69 31.66
CA ASN A 564 61.74 -8.52 31.61
C ASN A 564 62.09 -7.38 30.64
N LEU A 565 61.13 -7.01 29.79
CA LEU A 565 60.59 -5.65 29.88
C LEU A 565 59.15 -5.55 29.36
N THR A 566 58.38 -4.94 30.24
CA THR A 566 56.96 -4.69 30.31
C THR A 566 56.45 -3.79 29.18
N VAL A 567 55.17 -3.99 28.85
CA VAL A 567 54.27 -3.05 28.18
C VAL A 567 54.30 -1.70 28.91
N ASP A 568 54.47 -0.58 28.21
CA ASP A 568 53.57 0.56 28.34
C ASP A 568 53.76 1.68 27.30
N ASN A 569 52.60 2.16 26.84
CA ASN A 569 52.25 3.51 26.40
C ASN A 569 53.12 4.27 25.40
N GLN A 570 52.52 4.58 24.24
CA GLN A 570 52.34 5.99 23.85
C GLN A 570 51.27 6.17 22.77
N LEU A 571 50.12 6.68 23.21
CA LEU A 571 49.13 7.39 22.40
C LEU A 571 48.96 8.75 23.08
N GLN A 572 49.61 9.80 22.58
CA GLN A 572 49.02 11.13 22.38
C GLN A 572 50.06 12.20 21.95
N LYS A 573 49.64 12.92 20.91
CA LYS A 573 49.90 14.33 20.55
C LYS A 573 51.05 14.69 19.59
N SER A 574 50.57 15.33 18.51
CA SER A 574 51.13 16.41 17.66
C SER A 574 52.26 16.09 16.68
N LEU A 575 51.91 15.92 15.40
CA LEU A 575 51.88 17.00 14.40
C LEU A 575 50.85 16.71 13.30
#